data_AF-A0A0A0JUJ6-F1
#
_entry.id   AF-A0A0A0JUJ6-F1
#
_cell.length_a   1.000
_cell.length_b   1.000
_cell.length_c   1.000
_cell.angle_alpha   90.00
_cell.angle_beta   90.00
_cell.angle_gamma   90.00
#
_symmetry.space_group_name_H-M   'P 1'
#
loop_
_entity.id
_entity.type
_entity.pdbx_description
1 polymer ?
#
loop_
_entity_poly.entity_id
_entity_poly.type
_entity_poly.pdbx_seq_one_letter_code
_entity_poly.pdbx_strand_id
1 'polypeptide(L)'
;MALLCSLALVSHSPAVHAEPDPGRQKQRVDAQIEQLREDLHETNADLAEAYIALRTTQSRLPGAQSALTEARAAAGRAETANAMAAQELEVAEANESKAQEDLAATSTEIVESRTEVAQFAAQIYQEQGFGEFDMAMTSTSPQQFADRIALIGTVIDLQSQSMVALATAKASQTAQEDHLSALRADSEKAKRKAEATLAAATRARDRATAAKAALDALAAQQAAQASTVKAKSAAEAASLGQMTAESARLSSVIKA
;
A
#
# COMPACT_ATOMS: atom_id res chain seq x y z
N MET A 1 58.94 10.84 -76.49
CA MET A 1 58.52 9.75 -77.39
C MET A 1 57.03 9.94 -77.64
N ALA A 2 56.70 10.81 -78.61
CA ALA A 2 56.31 10.45 -79.98
C ALA A 2 54.82 10.02 -80.01
N LEU A 3 53.87 10.92 -80.31
CA LEU A 3 53.49 11.49 -81.62
C LEU A 3 52.73 10.48 -82.50
N LEU A 4 51.52 10.88 -82.95
CA LEU A 4 50.73 10.51 -84.15
C LEU A 4 49.23 10.41 -83.80
N CYS A 5 48.42 11.47 -83.96
CA CYS A 5 47.74 11.94 -85.19
C CYS A 5 46.94 10.86 -85.93
N SER A 6 45.61 11.01 -85.95
CA SER A 6 44.76 10.69 -87.11
C SER A 6 43.41 11.41 -87.04
N LEU A 7 43.13 12.13 -88.12
CA LEU A 7 41.96 12.92 -88.49
C LEU A 7 40.76 12.02 -88.85
N ALA A 8 39.52 12.37 -88.46
CA ALA A 8 38.32 12.11 -89.26
C ALA A 8 37.08 12.90 -88.79
N LEU A 9 36.59 13.74 -89.71
CA LEU A 9 35.22 14.10 -90.07
C LEU A 9 34.13 14.48 -89.03
N VAL A 10 33.51 15.61 -89.37
CA VAL A 10 32.29 16.25 -88.87
C VAL A 10 31.04 15.37 -89.00
N SER A 11 30.22 15.34 -87.95
CA SER A 11 28.75 15.20 -88.08
C SER A 11 28.05 15.83 -86.87
N HIS A 12 27.60 17.07 -87.04
CA HIS A 12 26.58 17.68 -86.19
C HIS A 12 25.29 16.87 -86.34
N SER A 13 24.91 16.13 -85.30
CA SER A 13 23.56 15.58 -85.18
C SER A 13 22.65 16.66 -84.59
N PRO A 14 21.56 17.07 -85.26
CA PRO A 14 20.56 17.89 -84.62
C PRO A 14 19.86 17.05 -83.55
N ALA A 15 19.87 17.52 -82.31
CA ALA A 15 19.00 17.02 -81.27
C ALA A 15 17.54 17.20 -81.75
N VAL A 16 16.92 16.10 -82.18
CA VAL A 16 15.48 16.05 -82.44
C VAL A 16 14.79 16.28 -81.10
N HIS A 17 14.35 17.52 -80.88
CA HIS A 17 13.41 17.85 -79.83
C HIS A 17 12.07 17.26 -80.26
N ALA A 18 11.73 16.09 -79.73
CA ALA A 18 10.37 15.58 -79.87
C ALA A 18 9.43 16.58 -79.19
N GLU A 19 8.48 17.14 -79.94
CA GLU A 19 7.39 17.93 -79.38
C GLU A 19 6.71 17.12 -78.25
N PRO A 20 6.44 17.75 -77.09
CA PRO A 20 5.73 17.07 -76.02
C PRO A 20 4.31 16.74 -76.50
N ASP A 21 4.05 15.45 -76.73
CA ASP A 21 2.74 14.92 -77.11
C ASP A 21 1.66 15.33 -76.07
N PRO A 22 0.75 16.26 -76.40
CA PRO A 22 -0.20 16.81 -75.44
C PRO A 22 -1.12 15.75 -74.83
N GLY A 23 -1.41 14.68 -75.58
CA GLY A 23 -2.26 13.57 -75.12
C GLY A 23 -1.60 12.74 -74.01
N ARG A 24 -0.29 12.48 -74.10
CA ARG A 24 0.46 11.78 -73.04
C ARG A 24 0.61 12.63 -71.79
N GLN A 25 0.71 13.94 -71.97
CA GLN A 25 0.81 14.87 -70.86
C GLN A 25 -0.51 14.94 -70.08
N LYS A 26 -1.65 14.96 -70.79
CA LYS A 26 -2.98 14.86 -70.16
C LYS A 26 -3.19 13.55 -69.39
N GLN A 27 -2.87 12.40 -69.98
CA GLN A 27 -3.02 11.10 -69.30
C GLN A 27 -2.19 10.98 -68.02
N ARG A 28 -0.95 11.50 -68.02
CA ARG A 28 -0.12 11.54 -66.81
C ARG A 28 -0.72 12.41 -65.72
N VAL A 29 -1.30 13.56 -66.10
CA VAL A 29 -1.93 14.46 -65.13
C VAL A 29 -3.25 13.89 -64.62
N ASP A 30 -4.06 13.25 -65.46
CA ASP A 30 -5.30 12.59 -65.03
C ASP A 30 -5.00 11.48 -64.01
N ALA A 31 -3.93 10.70 -64.21
CA ALA A 31 -3.47 9.70 -63.23
C ALA A 31 -3.00 10.34 -61.92
N GLN A 32 -2.30 11.48 -61.99
CA GLN A 32 -1.87 12.22 -60.81
C GLN A 32 -3.06 12.80 -60.03
N ILE A 33 -4.10 13.30 -60.69
CA ILE A 33 -5.32 13.79 -60.03
C ILE A 33 -6.06 12.66 -59.32
N GLU A 34 -6.18 11.50 -59.97
CA GLU A 34 -6.90 10.37 -59.38
C GLU A 34 -6.17 9.83 -58.15
N GLN A 35 -4.84 9.69 -58.23
CA GLN A 35 -4.02 9.35 -57.08
C GLN A 35 -4.17 10.40 -55.96
N LEU A 36 -4.17 11.69 -56.28
CA LEU A 36 -4.31 12.76 -55.30
C LEU A 36 -5.71 12.79 -54.66
N ARG A 37 -6.76 12.35 -55.37
CA ARG A 37 -8.11 12.18 -54.84
C ARG A 37 -8.21 11.00 -53.88
N GLU A 38 -7.61 9.87 -54.24
CA GLU A 38 -7.55 8.67 -53.40
C GLU A 38 -6.79 8.97 -52.10
N ASP A 39 -5.61 9.60 -52.21
CA ASP A 39 -4.79 10.03 -51.06
C ASP A 39 -5.56 10.99 -50.13
N LEU A 40 -6.37 11.91 -50.69
CA LEU A 40 -7.20 12.83 -49.92
C LEU A 40 -8.37 12.12 -49.21
N HIS A 41 -9.00 11.16 -49.88
CA HIS A 41 -10.06 10.36 -49.29
C HIS A 41 -9.55 9.53 -48.10
N GLU A 42 -8.39 8.88 -48.26
CA GLU A 42 -7.72 8.15 -47.20
C GLU A 42 -7.32 9.08 -46.05
N THR A 43 -6.67 10.22 -46.34
CA THR A 43 -6.24 11.19 -45.33
C THR A 43 -7.41 11.75 -44.51
N ASN A 44 -8.56 12.01 -45.13
CA ASN A 44 -9.76 12.46 -44.44
C ASN A 44 -10.33 11.40 -43.49
N ALA A 45 -10.40 10.14 -43.93
CA ALA A 45 -10.85 9.03 -43.08
C ALA A 45 -9.91 8.86 -41.87
N ASP A 46 -8.61 8.91 -42.14
CA ASP A 46 -7.52 8.82 -41.17
C ASP A 46 -7.51 9.95 -40.13
N LEU A 47 -7.85 11.17 -40.56
CA LEU A 47 -7.99 12.34 -39.69
C LEU A 47 -9.24 12.23 -38.83
N ALA A 48 -10.37 11.80 -39.41
CA ALA A 48 -11.61 11.57 -38.68
C ALA A 48 -11.43 10.50 -37.58
N GLU A 49 -10.78 9.38 -37.89
CA GLU A 49 -10.45 8.35 -36.92
C GLU A 49 -9.55 8.88 -35.79
N ALA A 50 -8.50 9.65 -36.13
CA ALA A 50 -7.62 10.25 -35.13
C ALA A 50 -8.36 11.22 -34.19
N TYR A 51 -9.29 12.02 -34.72
CA TYR A 51 -10.15 12.89 -33.91
C TYR A 51 -11.10 12.11 -33.00
N ILE A 52 -11.72 11.04 -33.50
CA ILE A 52 -12.60 10.17 -32.71
C ILE A 52 -11.81 9.51 -31.59
N ALA A 53 -10.62 9.00 -31.88
CA ALA A 53 -9.73 8.40 -30.89
C ALA A 53 -9.34 9.40 -29.79
N LEU A 54 -8.96 10.63 -30.18
CA LEU A 54 -8.65 11.71 -29.24
C LEU A 54 -9.84 12.07 -28.35
N ARG A 55 -11.03 12.24 -28.94
CA ARG A 55 -12.26 12.56 -28.20
C ARG A 55 -12.67 11.43 -27.25
N THR A 56 -12.51 10.19 -27.68
CA THR A 56 -12.75 9.00 -26.84
C THR A 56 -11.80 8.95 -25.64
N THR A 57 -10.51 9.25 -25.82
CA THR A 57 -9.58 9.32 -24.69
C THR A 57 -9.91 10.49 -23.76
N GLN A 58 -10.24 11.66 -24.32
CA GLN A 58 -10.63 12.84 -23.54
C GLN A 58 -11.86 12.59 -22.65
N SER A 59 -12.85 11.85 -23.16
CA SER A 59 -14.06 11.54 -22.38
C SER A 59 -13.79 10.57 -21.21
N ARG A 60 -12.69 9.81 -21.25
CA ARG A 60 -12.30 8.86 -20.19
C ARG A 60 -11.50 9.51 -19.06
N LEU A 61 -10.89 10.67 -19.29
CA LEU A 61 -10.05 11.36 -18.30
C LEU A 61 -10.80 11.75 -17.01
N PRO A 62 -12.02 12.33 -17.06
CA PRO A 62 -12.77 12.65 -15.83
C PRO A 62 -13.07 11.40 -15.00
N GLY A 63 -13.42 10.28 -15.64
CA GLY A 63 -13.65 9.01 -14.96
C GLY A 63 -12.38 8.46 -14.29
N ALA A 64 -11.23 8.53 -14.97
CA ALA A 64 -9.95 8.13 -14.39
C ALA A 64 -9.52 9.04 -13.22
N GLN A 65 -9.78 10.34 -13.31
CA GLN A 65 -9.53 11.29 -12.21
C GLN A 65 -10.43 11.01 -11.00
N SER A 66 -11.71 10.67 -11.21
CA SER A 66 -12.63 10.24 -10.14
C SER A 66 -12.11 8.96 -9.49
N ALA A 67 -11.76 7.95 -10.29
CA ALA A 67 -11.26 6.68 -9.81
C ALA A 67 -9.98 6.83 -8.97
N LEU A 68 -9.05 7.71 -9.37
CA LEU A 68 -7.87 8.03 -8.58
C LEU A 68 -8.24 8.72 -7.25
N THR A 69 -9.18 9.65 -7.28
CA THR A 69 -9.63 10.37 -6.08
C THR A 69 -10.28 9.41 -5.09
N GLU A 70 -11.17 8.54 -5.57
CA GLU A 70 -11.81 7.49 -4.77
C GLU A 70 -10.81 6.48 -4.20
N ALA A 71 -9.85 6.04 -5.02
CA ALA A 71 -8.82 5.10 -4.58
C ALA A 71 -7.90 5.72 -3.52
N ARG A 72 -7.51 6.99 -3.67
CA ARG A 72 -6.74 7.73 -2.65
C ARG A 72 -7.52 7.89 -1.35
N ALA A 73 -8.80 8.24 -1.43
CA ALA A 73 -9.65 8.34 -0.25
C ALA A 73 -9.81 6.98 0.46
N ALA A 74 -9.94 5.89 -0.30
CA ALA A 74 -9.99 4.54 0.23
C ALA A 74 -8.65 4.14 0.89
N ALA A 75 -7.51 4.49 0.29
CA ALA A 75 -6.19 4.27 0.87
C ALA A 75 -6.05 5.01 2.20
N GLY A 76 -6.38 6.30 2.27
CA GLY A 76 -6.33 7.07 3.51
C GLY A 76 -7.21 6.48 4.62
N ARG A 77 -8.45 6.06 4.30
CA ARG A 77 -9.32 5.38 5.28
C ARG A 77 -8.72 4.07 5.78
N ALA A 78 -8.14 3.28 4.88
CA ALA A 78 -7.53 2.01 5.25
C ALA A 78 -6.25 2.19 6.08
N GLU A 79 -5.45 3.23 5.80
CA GLU A 79 -4.29 3.61 6.61
C GLU A 79 -4.70 4.06 8.02
N THR A 80 -5.76 4.86 8.15
CA THR A 80 -6.31 5.22 9.47
C THR A 80 -6.79 3.99 10.23
N ALA A 81 -7.53 3.09 9.58
CA ALA A 81 -7.98 1.85 10.22
C ALA A 81 -6.81 0.94 10.64
N ASN A 82 -5.73 0.91 9.86
CA ASN A 82 -4.50 0.19 10.22
C ASN A 82 -3.83 0.80 11.44
N ALA A 83 -3.70 2.14 11.50
CA ALA A 83 -3.13 2.83 12.65
C ALA A 83 -3.95 2.60 13.94
N MET A 84 -5.28 2.66 13.84
CA MET A 84 -6.16 2.35 14.97
C MET A 84 -5.99 0.89 15.44
N ALA A 85 -5.94 -0.07 14.52
CA ALA A 85 -5.76 -1.48 14.87
C ALA A 85 -4.38 -1.76 15.49
N ALA A 86 -3.33 -1.08 15.02
CA ALA A 86 -2.01 -1.17 15.62
C ALA A 86 -1.98 -0.62 17.06
N GLN A 87 -2.65 0.51 17.30
CA GLN A 87 -2.79 1.06 18.66
C GLN A 87 -3.58 0.13 19.59
N GLU A 88 -4.67 -0.46 19.09
CA GLU A 88 -5.46 -1.43 19.86
C GLU A 88 -4.63 -2.67 20.22
N LEU A 89 -3.77 -3.15 19.31
CA LEU A 89 -2.85 -4.25 19.58
C LEU A 89 -1.85 -3.89 20.66
N GLU A 90 -1.21 -2.72 20.56
CA GLU A 90 -0.24 -2.25 21.57
C GLU A 90 -0.89 -2.17 22.97
N VAL A 91 -2.12 -1.65 23.06
CA VAL A 91 -2.86 -1.59 24.32
C VAL A 91 -3.19 -3.00 24.85
N ALA A 92 -3.59 -3.92 23.98
CA ALA A 92 -3.88 -5.30 24.37
C ALA A 92 -2.63 -6.01 24.90
N GLU A 93 -1.50 -5.89 24.19
CA GLU A 93 -0.20 -6.46 24.59
C GLU A 93 0.30 -5.85 25.91
N ALA A 94 0.13 -4.54 26.10
CA ALA A 94 0.49 -3.86 27.35
C ALA A 94 -0.35 -4.35 28.54
N ASN A 95 -1.67 -4.51 28.34
CA ASN A 95 -2.56 -5.05 29.38
C ASN A 95 -2.21 -6.51 29.72
N GLU A 96 -1.90 -7.32 28.70
CA GLU A 96 -1.45 -8.70 28.90
C GLU A 96 -0.15 -8.74 29.70
N SER A 97 0.86 -7.95 29.33
CA SER A 97 2.14 -7.86 30.04
C SER A 97 1.95 -7.46 31.50
N LYS A 98 1.11 -6.45 31.75
CA LYS A 98 0.77 -6.00 33.10
C LYS A 98 0.12 -7.12 33.91
N ALA A 99 -0.83 -7.86 33.34
CA ALA A 99 -1.48 -8.97 34.03
C ALA A 99 -0.50 -10.14 34.31
N GLN A 100 0.49 -10.36 33.44
CA GLN A 100 1.56 -11.33 33.69
C GLN A 100 2.45 -10.91 34.86
N GLU A 101 2.82 -9.62 34.93
CA GLU A 101 3.59 -9.06 36.05
C GLU A 101 2.83 -9.15 37.38
N ASP A 102 1.55 -8.76 37.38
CA ASP A 102 0.68 -8.82 38.55
C ASP A 102 0.52 -10.27 39.06
N LEU A 103 0.34 -11.23 38.15
CA LEU A 103 0.27 -12.67 38.49
C LEU A 103 1.59 -13.18 39.07
N ALA A 104 2.73 -12.77 38.52
CA ALA A 104 4.05 -13.17 39.02
C ALA A 104 4.31 -12.61 40.43
N ALA A 105 3.91 -11.37 40.69
CA ALA A 105 3.99 -10.75 42.01
C ALA A 105 3.13 -11.52 43.04
N THR A 106 1.85 -11.76 42.73
CA THR A 106 0.95 -12.53 43.62
C THR A 106 1.45 -13.97 43.84
N SER A 107 2.01 -14.62 42.81
CA SER A 107 2.62 -15.94 42.97
C SER A 107 3.83 -15.92 43.93
N THR A 108 4.61 -14.84 43.93
CA THR A 108 5.75 -14.67 44.84
C THR A 108 5.27 -14.49 46.28
N GLU A 109 4.29 -13.61 46.50
CA GLU A 109 3.67 -13.39 47.82
C GLU A 109 3.11 -14.69 48.42
N ILE A 110 2.50 -15.55 47.59
CA ILE A 110 1.98 -16.86 48.01
C ILE A 110 3.13 -17.79 48.46
N VAL A 111 4.26 -17.79 47.75
CA VAL A 111 5.42 -18.63 48.10
C VAL A 111 6.07 -18.14 49.40
N GLU A 112 6.23 -16.83 49.55
CA GLU A 112 6.76 -16.21 50.78
C GLU A 112 5.86 -16.51 51.97
N SER A 113 4.55 -16.26 51.85
CA SER A 113 3.56 -16.54 52.90
C SER A 113 3.55 -18.02 53.33
N ARG A 114 3.67 -18.95 52.37
CA ARG A 114 3.77 -20.39 52.68
C ARG A 114 5.07 -20.72 53.43
N THR A 115 6.17 -20.04 53.08
CA THR A 115 7.47 -20.24 53.73
C THR A 115 7.43 -19.74 55.17
N GLU A 116 6.83 -18.58 55.42
CA GLU A 116 6.64 -18.05 56.78
C GLU A 116 5.79 -18.98 57.65
N VAL A 117 4.66 -19.48 57.11
CA VAL A 117 3.81 -20.46 57.81
C VAL A 117 4.59 -21.74 58.12
N ALA A 118 5.43 -22.23 57.20
CA ALA A 118 6.24 -23.43 57.41
C ALA A 118 7.35 -23.22 58.46
N GLN A 119 8.03 -22.07 58.45
CA GLN A 119 9.06 -21.72 59.43
C GLN A 119 8.45 -21.59 60.83
N PHE A 120 7.30 -20.94 60.94
CA PHE A 120 6.58 -20.83 62.20
C PHE A 120 6.17 -22.20 62.74
N ALA A 121 5.61 -23.07 61.89
CA ALA A 121 5.27 -24.44 62.28
C ALA A 121 6.50 -25.25 62.73
N ALA A 122 7.63 -25.10 62.04
CA ALA A 122 8.88 -25.74 62.41
C ALA A 122 9.43 -25.22 63.75
N GLN A 123 9.33 -23.92 64.02
CA GLN A 123 9.74 -23.32 65.30
C GLN A 123 8.87 -23.82 66.46
N ILE A 124 7.55 -23.86 66.29
CA ILE A 124 6.65 -24.47 67.28
C ILE A 124 7.05 -25.94 67.50
N TYR A 125 7.33 -26.70 66.45
CA TYR A 125 7.71 -28.11 66.58
C TYR A 125 9.05 -28.30 67.32
N GLN A 126 10.02 -27.42 67.08
CA GLN A 126 11.31 -27.42 67.79
C GLN A 126 11.18 -27.01 69.26
N GLU A 127 10.35 -26.01 69.57
CA GLU A 127 10.08 -25.54 70.93
C GLU A 127 9.12 -26.48 71.71
N GLN A 128 8.31 -27.29 71.00
CA GLN A 128 7.50 -28.39 71.55
C GLN A 128 8.31 -29.66 71.88
N GLY A 129 9.64 -29.56 71.91
CA GLY A 129 10.38 -30.23 72.97
C GLY A 129 10.00 -29.61 74.33
N PHE A 130 8.81 -29.91 74.85
CA PHE A 130 8.25 -29.42 76.12
C PHE A 130 9.12 -29.63 77.38
N GLY A 131 10.36 -30.11 77.25
CA GLY A 131 11.30 -30.31 78.35
C GLY A 131 11.65 -29.03 79.12
N GLU A 132 11.57 -27.85 78.50
CA GLU A 132 11.85 -26.57 79.18
C GLU A 132 10.60 -26.00 79.90
N PHE A 133 9.39 -26.35 79.45
CA PHE A 133 8.13 -25.85 80.04
C PHE A 133 7.86 -26.48 81.42
N ASP A 134 8.30 -27.72 81.62
CA ASP A 134 8.24 -28.43 82.90
C ASP A 134 9.25 -27.87 83.92
N MET A 135 10.38 -27.32 83.45
CA MET A 135 11.37 -26.62 84.28
C MET A 135 10.96 -25.19 84.66
N ALA A 136 10.26 -24.46 83.78
CA ALA A 136 9.87 -23.07 84.02
C ALA A 136 8.62 -22.90 84.93
N MET A 137 7.75 -23.91 85.05
CA MET A 137 6.58 -23.86 85.94
C MET A 137 6.92 -23.76 87.44
N THR A 138 8.17 -24.03 87.81
CA THR A 138 8.61 -23.97 89.22
C THR A 138 9.09 -22.59 89.68
N SER A 139 9.17 -21.56 88.80
CA SER A 139 9.86 -20.30 89.12
C SER A 139 9.21 -18.97 88.65
N THR A 140 8.09 -18.95 87.92
CA THR A 140 7.57 -17.67 87.33
C THR A 140 6.59 -16.91 88.22
N SER A 141 6.74 -15.58 88.29
CA SER A 141 5.79 -14.68 88.97
C SER A 141 4.48 -14.50 88.17
N PRO A 142 3.35 -14.19 88.81
CA PRO A 142 2.04 -14.04 88.16
C PRO A 142 2.01 -13.06 86.96
N GLN A 143 2.80 -11.98 87.01
CA GLN A 143 2.92 -11.03 85.91
C GLN A 143 3.53 -11.65 84.64
N GLN A 144 4.60 -12.44 84.74
CA GLN A 144 5.25 -13.03 83.57
C GLN A 144 4.36 -14.06 82.84
N PHE A 145 3.46 -14.72 83.58
CA PHE A 145 2.46 -15.60 82.99
C PHE A 145 1.42 -14.82 82.18
N ALA A 146 0.93 -13.69 82.71
CA ALA A 146 -0.02 -12.84 82.00
C ALA A 146 0.59 -12.25 80.72
N ASP A 147 1.86 -11.82 80.76
CA ASP A 147 2.58 -11.31 79.58
C ASP A 147 2.74 -12.39 78.50
N ARG A 148 3.02 -13.64 78.88
CA ARG A 148 3.07 -14.78 77.94
C ARG A 148 1.72 -15.09 77.31
N ILE A 149 0.63 -15.07 78.07
CA ILE A 149 -0.73 -15.29 77.55
C ILE A 149 -1.09 -14.21 76.51
N ALA A 150 -0.77 -12.94 76.78
CA ALA A 150 -1.01 -11.84 75.86
C ALA A 150 -0.17 -11.96 74.57
N LEU A 151 1.08 -12.40 74.69
CA LEU A 151 1.95 -12.66 73.54
C LEU A 151 1.43 -13.81 72.68
N ILE A 152 0.98 -14.91 73.30
CA ILE A 152 0.39 -16.06 72.60
C ILE A 152 -0.89 -15.64 71.85
N GLY A 153 -1.76 -14.85 72.48
CA GLY A 153 -2.97 -14.33 71.82
C GLY A 153 -2.64 -13.51 70.58
N THR A 154 -1.63 -12.64 70.67
CA THR A 154 -1.16 -11.82 69.54
C THR A 154 -0.60 -12.67 68.41
N VAL A 155 0.17 -13.72 68.74
CA VAL A 155 0.73 -14.66 67.75
C VAL A 155 -0.38 -15.46 67.04
N ILE A 156 -1.39 -15.92 67.77
CA ILE A 156 -2.54 -16.64 67.19
C ILE A 156 -3.33 -15.73 66.23
N ASP A 157 -3.58 -14.48 66.63
CA ASP A 157 -4.27 -13.51 65.78
C ASP A 157 -3.47 -13.21 64.51
N LEU A 158 -2.16 -13.01 64.63
CA LEU A 158 -1.28 -12.79 63.48
C LEU A 158 -1.29 -14.00 62.53
N GLN A 159 -1.26 -15.22 63.07
CA GLN A 159 -1.32 -16.45 62.29
C GLN A 159 -2.66 -16.59 61.54
N SER A 160 -3.78 -16.27 62.21
CA SER A 160 -5.11 -16.27 61.59
C SER A 160 -5.17 -15.26 60.43
N GLN A 161 -4.62 -14.06 60.63
CA GLN A 161 -4.51 -13.03 59.59
C GLN A 161 -3.67 -13.49 58.41
N SER A 162 -2.50 -14.11 58.63
CA SER A 162 -1.65 -14.64 57.55
C SER A 162 -2.32 -15.76 56.76
N MET A 163 -3.10 -16.63 57.41
CA MET A 163 -3.86 -17.69 56.73
C MET A 163 -4.99 -17.12 55.87
N VAL A 164 -5.71 -16.11 56.36
CA VAL A 164 -6.74 -15.39 55.59
C VAL A 164 -6.11 -14.65 54.40
N ALA A 165 -4.96 -13.99 54.61
CA ALA A 165 -4.21 -13.32 53.56
C ALA A 165 -3.75 -14.32 52.47
N LEU A 166 -3.19 -15.46 52.85
CA LEU A 166 -2.79 -16.52 51.92
C LEU A 166 -3.99 -17.09 51.13
N ALA A 167 -5.12 -17.33 51.79
CA ALA A 167 -6.33 -17.80 51.13
C ALA A 167 -6.85 -16.77 50.11
N THR A 168 -6.82 -15.49 50.49
CA THR A 168 -7.19 -14.36 49.61
C THR A 168 -6.24 -14.27 48.42
N ALA A 169 -4.92 -14.34 48.64
CA ALA A 169 -3.92 -14.30 47.58
C ALA A 169 -4.09 -15.46 46.58
N LYS A 170 -4.38 -16.69 47.05
CA LYS A 170 -4.68 -17.82 46.16
C LYS A 170 -5.93 -17.61 45.33
N ALA A 171 -7.00 -17.06 45.93
CA ALA A 171 -8.22 -16.75 45.18
C ALA A 171 -7.94 -15.66 44.11
N SER A 172 -7.17 -14.63 44.47
CA SER A 172 -6.71 -13.60 43.52
C SER A 172 -5.86 -14.19 42.40
N GLN A 173 -4.96 -15.11 42.70
CA GLN A 173 -4.13 -15.80 41.70
C GLN A 173 -4.99 -16.52 40.66
N THR A 174 -5.97 -17.32 41.09
CA THR A 174 -6.87 -18.00 40.14
C THR A 174 -7.64 -17.00 39.27
N ALA A 175 -8.14 -15.91 39.86
CA ALA A 175 -8.82 -14.87 39.09
C ALA A 175 -7.89 -14.16 38.10
N GLN A 176 -6.62 -13.92 38.47
CA GLN A 176 -5.60 -13.34 37.61
C GLN A 176 -5.21 -14.29 36.46
N GLU A 177 -5.14 -15.60 36.69
CA GLU A 177 -4.90 -16.62 35.66
C GLU A 177 -6.02 -16.61 34.60
N ASP A 178 -7.28 -16.62 35.05
CA ASP A 178 -8.44 -16.52 34.16
C ASP A 178 -8.44 -15.21 33.38
N HIS A 179 -8.14 -14.09 34.05
CA HIS A 179 -8.04 -12.78 33.44
C HIS A 179 -6.93 -12.72 32.39
N LEU A 180 -5.74 -13.26 32.69
CA LEU A 180 -4.61 -13.33 31.77
C LEU A 180 -4.95 -14.20 30.54
N SER A 181 -5.66 -15.30 30.73
CA SER A 181 -6.15 -16.12 29.61
C SER A 181 -7.09 -15.34 28.70
N ALA A 182 -7.99 -14.53 29.27
CA ALA A 182 -8.87 -13.66 28.50
C ALA A 182 -8.08 -12.57 27.74
N LEU A 183 -7.13 -11.92 28.41
CA LEU A 183 -6.28 -10.90 27.80
C LEU A 183 -5.44 -11.45 26.64
N ARG A 184 -4.89 -12.66 26.77
CA ARG A 184 -4.20 -13.37 25.67
C ARG A 184 -5.10 -13.57 24.45
N ALA A 185 -6.35 -13.95 24.68
CA ALA A 185 -7.32 -14.11 23.59
C ALA A 185 -7.64 -12.76 22.92
N ASP A 186 -7.72 -11.68 23.70
CA ASP A 186 -7.92 -10.32 23.21
C ASP A 186 -6.71 -9.81 22.41
N SER A 187 -5.48 -10.01 22.89
CA SER A 187 -4.23 -9.71 22.16
C SER A 187 -4.20 -10.42 20.80
N GLU A 188 -4.50 -11.71 20.78
CA GLU A 188 -4.55 -12.50 19.54
C GLU A 188 -5.63 -12.03 18.57
N LYS A 189 -6.79 -11.59 19.08
CA LYS A 189 -7.84 -10.99 18.26
C LYS A 189 -7.41 -9.63 17.70
N ALA A 190 -6.79 -8.78 18.52
CA ALA A 190 -6.25 -7.49 18.11
C ALA A 190 -5.15 -7.67 17.04
N LYS A 191 -4.28 -8.66 17.20
CA LYS A 191 -3.23 -9.00 16.25
C LYS A 191 -3.80 -9.41 14.90
N ARG A 192 -4.76 -10.32 14.87
CA ARG A 192 -5.47 -10.71 13.63
C ARG A 192 -6.14 -9.51 12.97
N LYS A 193 -6.74 -8.59 13.76
CA LYS A 193 -7.32 -7.36 13.24
C LYS A 193 -6.26 -6.45 12.61
N ALA A 194 -5.12 -6.25 13.27
CA ALA A 194 -4.01 -5.45 12.76
C ALA A 194 -3.42 -6.03 11.46
N GLU A 195 -3.22 -7.35 11.38
CA GLU A 195 -2.77 -8.01 10.16
C GLU A 195 -3.77 -7.83 9.00
N ALA A 196 -5.07 -7.97 9.29
CA ALA A 196 -6.12 -7.80 8.29
C ALA A 196 -6.21 -6.34 7.79
N THR A 197 -6.11 -5.35 8.68
CA THR A 197 -6.14 -3.92 8.31
C THR A 197 -4.88 -3.50 7.58
N LEU A 198 -3.70 -4.04 7.94
CA LEU A 198 -2.46 -3.83 7.20
C LEU A 198 -2.55 -4.35 5.76
N ALA A 199 -3.08 -5.57 5.59
CA ALA A 199 -3.29 -6.13 4.27
C ALA A 199 -4.32 -5.32 3.45
N ALA A 200 -5.37 -4.80 4.10
CA ALA A 200 -6.35 -3.93 3.45
C ALA A 200 -5.74 -2.57 3.03
N ALA A 201 -4.93 -1.95 3.90
CA ALA A 201 -4.22 -0.70 3.61
C ALA A 201 -3.25 -0.86 2.44
N THR A 202 -2.47 -1.94 2.42
CA THR A 202 -1.56 -2.26 1.31
C THR A 202 -2.32 -2.37 0.00
N ARG A 203 -3.39 -3.18 -0.05
CA ARG A 203 -4.24 -3.31 -1.25
C ARG A 203 -4.86 -1.99 -1.70
N ALA A 204 -5.29 -1.15 -0.77
CA ALA A 204 -5.89 0.14 -1.10
C ALA A 204 -4.86 1.12 -1.69
N ARG A 205 -3.65 1.15 -1.12
CA ARG A 205 -2.52 1.93 -1.63
C ARG A 205 -2.12 1.46 -3.03
N ASP A 206 -2.04 0.16 -3.25
CA ASP A 206 -1.68 -0.41 -4.56
C ASP A 206 -2.74 -0.06 -5.63
N ARG A 207 -4.04 -0.07 -5.26
CA ARG A 207 -5.12 0.41 -6.13
C ARG A 207 -5.00 1.89 -6.45
N ALA A 208 -4.63 2.74 -5.50
CA ALA A 208 -4.40 4.16 -5.74
C ALA A 208 -3.23 4.39 -6.69
N THR A 209 -2.14 3.62 -6.53
CA THR A 209 -0.99 3.64 -7.45
C THR A 209 -1.39 3.20 -8.86
N ALA A 210 -2.16 2.12 -8.99
CA ALA A 210 -2.65 1.63 -10.27
C ALA A 210 -3.59 2.64 -10.96
N ALA A 211 -4.50 3.27 -10.20
CA ALA A 211 -5.39 4.31 -10.73
C ALA A 211 -4.60 5.53 -11.21
N LYS A 212 -3.54 5.92 -10.50
CA LYS A 212 -2.65 7.00 -10.94
C LYS A 212 -1.94 6.63 -12.23
N ALA A 213 -1.36 5.43 -12.32
CA ALA A 213 -0.69 4.98 -13.53
C ALA A 213 -1.64 4.93 -14.74
N ALA A 214 -2.89 4.50 -14.54
CA ALA A 214 -3.92 4.51 -15.59
C ALA A 214 -4.26 5.93 -16.07
N LEU A 215 -4.38 6.90 -15.15
CA LEU A 215 -4.59 8.30 -15.51
C LEU A 215 -3.40 8.88 -16.27
N ASP A 216 -2.18 8.62 -15.81
CA ASP A 216 -0.95 9.10 -16.46
C ASP A 216 -0.83 8.51 -17.88
N ALA A 217 -1.19 7.23 -18.06
CA ALA A 217 -1.23 6.57 -19.36
C ALA A 217 -2.27 7.20 -20.31
N LEU A 218 -3.47 7.51 -19.81
CA LEU A 218 -4.49 8.21 -20.60
C LEU A 218 -4.04 9.62 -21.01
N ALA A 219 -3.37 10.35 -20.12
CA ALA A 219 -2.83 11.67 -20.43
C ALA A 219 -1.73 11.59 -21.51
N ALA A 220 -0.83 10.60 -21.42
CA ALA A 220 0.19 10.36 -22.44
C ALA A 220 -0.45 9.98 -23.80
N GLN A 221 -1.45 9.11 -23.78
CA GLN A 221 -2.21 8.72 -24.98
C GLN A 221 -2.90 9.93 -25.62
N GLN A 222 -3.53 10.78 -24.82
CA GLN A 222 -4.17 12.01 -25.29
C GLN A 222 -3.15 12.94 -25.97
N ALA A 223 -1.96 13.12 -25.38
CA ALA A 223 -0.92 13.96 -25.94
C ALA A 223 -0.40 13.43 -27.28
N ALA A 224 -0.17 12.11 -27.39
CA ALA A 224 0.22 11.46 -28.63
C ALA A 224 -0.87 11.61 -29.71
N GLN A 225 -2.13 11.34 -29.38
CA GLN A 225 -3.26 11.49 -30.29
C GLN A 225 -3.44 12.94 -30.76
N ALA A 226 -3.27 13.93 -29.87
CA ALA A 226 -3.32 15.34 -30.23
C ALA A 226 -2.20 15.72 -31.22
N SER A 227 -1.01 15.15 -31.06
CA SER A 227 0.10 15.32 -32.01
C SER A 227 -0.24 14.69 -33.37
N THR A 228 -0.77 13.47 -33.38
CA THR A 228 -1.21 12.80 -34.61
C THR A 228 -2.28 13.60 -35.34
N VAL A 229 -3.32 14.07 -34.65
CA VAL A 229 -4.36 14.92 -35.23
C VAL A 229 -3.74 16.17 -35.85
N LYS A 230 -2.84 16.86 -35.13
CA LYS A 230 -2.17 18.06 -35.65
C LYS A 230 -1.36 17.76 -36.93
N ALA A 231 -0.61 16.66 -36.94
CA ALA A 231 0.19 16.26 -38.10
C ALA A 231 -0.70 15.92 -39.30
N LYS A 232 -1.78 15.15 -39.09
CA LYS A 232 -2.72 14.77 -40.15
C LYS A 232 -3.50 15.99 -40.69
N SER A 233 -3.92 16.93 -39.84
CA SER A 233 -4.55 18.17 -40.29
C SER A 233 -3.62 19.02 -41.15
N ALA A 234 -2.32 19.06 -40.83
CA ALA A 234 -1.34 19.76 -41.65
C ALA A 234 -1.11 19.08 -43.01
N ALA A 235 -1.10 17.74 -43.04
CA ALA A 235 -1.00 16.96 -44.28
C ALA A 235 -2.23 17.18 -45.19
N GLU A 236 -3.44 17.11 -44.63
CA GLU A 236 -4.69 17.38 -45.35
C GLU A 236 -4.69 18.78 -45.98
N ALA A 237 -4.29 19.80 -45.21
CA ALA A 237 -4.19 21.17 -45.72
C ALA A 237 -3.17 21.31 -46.87
N ALA A 238 -2.06 20.56 -46.81
CA ALA A 238 -1.07 20.54 -47.89
C ALA A 238 -1.61 19.84 -49.15
N SER A 239 -2.30 18.69 -49.01
CA SER A 239 -2.92 17.97 -50.13
C SER A 239 -3.98 18.83 -50.84
N LEU A 240 -4.84 19.53 -50.08
CA LEU A 240 -5.81 20.47 -50.65
C LEU A 240 -5.11 21.63 -51.40
N GLY A 241 -4.01 22.15 -50.86
CA GLY A 241 -3.17 23.16 -51.52
C GLY A 241 -2.58 22.66 -52.84
N GLN A 242 -2.10 21.42 -52.89
CA GLN A 242 -1.59 20.82 -54.13
C GLN A 242 -2.69 20.62 -55.18
N MET A 243 -3.87 20.12 -54.77
CA MET A 243 -5.01 19.95 -55.68
C MET A 243 -5.46 21.26 -56.31
N THR A 244 -5.52 22.33 -55.52
CA THR A 244 -5.90 23.66 -56.03
C THR A 244 -4.86 24.21 -57.00
N ALA A 245 -3.56 24.02 -56.71
CA ALA A 245 -2.49 24.41 -57.61
C ALA A 245 -2.50 23.61 -58.94
N GLU A 246 -2.69 22.29 -58.88
CA GLU A 246 -2.74 21.47 -60.10
C GLU A 246 -4.00 21.75 -60.92
N SER A 247 -5.16 21.96 -60.26
CA SER A 247 -6.38 22.40 -60.93
C SER A 247 -6.21 23.75 -61.66
N ALA A 248 -5.51 24.71 -61.04
CA ALA A 248 -5.17 25.98 -61.67
C ALA A 248 -4.21 25.81 -62.86
N ARG A 249 -3.20 24.94 -62.74
CA ARG A 249 -2.25 24.61 -63.81
C ARG A 249 -2.92 23.94 -65.00
N LEU A 250 -3.82 22.99 -64.75
CA LEU A 250 -4.61 22.32 -65.78
C LEU A 250 -5.52 23.30 -66.52
N SER A 251 -6.16 24.20 -65.77
CA SER A 251 -7.01 25.24 -66.35
C SER A 251 -6.25 26.20 -67.25
N SER A 252 -4.95 26.43 -67.03
CA SER A 252 -4.12 27.27 -67.91
C SER A 252 -3.63 26.52 -69.15
N VAL A 253 -3.28 25.24 -69.02
CA VAL A 253 -2.82 24.40 -70.15
C VAL A 253 -3.95 24.08 -71.14
N ILE A 254 -5.19 23.93 -70.67
CA ILE A 254 -6.35 23.66 -71.54
C ILE A 254 -6.86 24.93 -72.26
N LYS A 255 -6.57 26.11 -71.72
CA LYS A 255 -6.95 27.42 -72.33
C LYS A 255 -5.91 27.95 -73.33
N ALA A 256 -4.70 27.38 -73.34
CA ALA A 256 -3.63 27.69 -74.28
C ALA A 256 -3.72 26.81 -75.53
#